data_AF-A0A954EQS6-F1
#
_entry.id   AF-A0A954EQS6-F1
#
_cell.length_a   1.000
_cell.length_b   1.000
_cell.length_c   1.000
_cell.angle_alpha   90.00
_cell.angle_beta   90.00
_cell.angle_gamma   90.00
#
_symmetry.space_group_name_H-M   'P 1'
#
loop_
_entity.id
_entity.type
_entity.pdbx_description
1 polymer ?
#
loop_
_entity_poly.entity_id
_entity_poly.type
_entity_poly.pdbx_seq_one_letter_code
_entity_poly.pdbx_strand_id
1 'polypeptide(L)' 'KYSSLAAQGVKILALDQEGELLLIKANPKEFELIDRRKVSEDETWAHLAITGGQIFVRELKALTALEWKLVEK' A
#
# COMPACT_ATOMS: atom_id res chain seq x y z
N LYS A 1 15.55 4.57 6.09
CA LYS A 1 14.19 3.99 6.10
C LYS A 1 13.52 4.30 4.76
N TYR A 2 12.79 3.35 4.16
CA TYR A 2 12.20 3.47 2.83
C TYR A 2 10.69 3.28 2.86
N SER A 3 9.98 4.01 1.99
CA SER A 3 8.56 3.77 1.70
C SER A 3 8.33 3.91 0.21
N SER A 4 7.55 2.99 -0.34
CA SER A 4 7.04 3.07 -1.71
C SER A 4 5.66 3.70 -1.69
N LEU A 5 5.41 4.67 -2.58
CA LEU A 5 4.14 5.40 -2.65
C LEU A 5 3.55 5.34 -4.07
N ALA A 6 2.24 5.15 -4.16
CA ALA A 6 1.46 5.31 -5.39
C ALA A 6 0.21 6.15 -5.10
N ALA A 7 -0.06 7.16 -5.92
CA ALA A 7 -1.18 8.08 -5.71
C ALA A 7 -2.23 7.96 -6.82
N GLN A 8 -3.50 8.06 -6.43
CA GLN A 8 -4.64 8.17 -7.32
C GLN A 8 -5.61 9.22 -6.78
N GLY A 9 -5.63 10.40 -7.42
CA GLY A 9 -6.42 11.54 -6.94
C GLY A 9 -6.04 11.92 -5.51
N VAL A 10 -7.02 11.86 -4.60
CA VAL A 10 -6.83 12.19 -3.16
C VAL A 10 -6.47 10.98 -2.30
N LYS A 11 -6.19 9.82 -2.89
CA LYS A 11 -5.77 8.61 -2.17
C LYS A 11 -4.31 8.31 -2.46
N ILE A 12 -3.58 7.96 -1.42
CA ILE A 12 -2.18 7.53 -1.48
C ILE A 12 -2.10 6.14 -0.87
N LEU A 13 -1.57 5.19 -1.63
CA LEU A 13 -1.20 3.88 -1.11
C LEU A 13 0.29 3.93 -0.78
N ALA A 14 0.64 3.56 0.45
CA ALA A 14 2.01 3.57 0.95
C ALA A 14 2.39 2.19 1.48
N LEU A 15 3.50 1.64 1.01
CA LEU A 15 4.13 0.47 1.63
C LEU A 15 5.39 0.93 2.35
N ASP A 16 5.46 0.66 3.65
CA ASP A 16 6.69 0.88 4.40
C ASP A 16 7.61 -0.34 4.35
N GLN A 17 8.84 -0.15 4.82
CA GLN A 17 9.84 -1.22 4.85
C GLN A 17 9.49 -2.36 5.82
N GLU A 18 8.55 -2.17 6.74
CA GLU A 18 8.15 -3.18 7.74
C GLU A 18 7.00 -4.05 7.21
N GLY A 19 6.59 -3.89 5.95
CA GLY A 19 5.52 -4.69 5.36
C GLY A 19 4.12 -4.21 5.73
N GLU A 20 3.95 -2.96 6.15
CA GLU A 20 2.64 -2.33 6.35
C GLU A 20 2.20 -1.60 5.08
N LEU A 21 1.00 -1.93 4.61
CA LEU A 21 0.33 -1.24 3.53
C LEU A 21 -0.71 -0.28 4.09
N LEU A 22 -0.52 1.01 3.85
CA LEU A 22 -1.36 2.09 4.35
C LEU A 22 -2.15 2.71 3.20
N LEU A 23 -3.44 2.95 3.42
CA LEU A 23 -4.26 3.80 2.57
C LEU A 23 -4.47 5.13 3.27
N ILE A 24 -3.98 6.20 2.66
CA ILE A 24 -3.95 7.55 3.23
C ILE A 24 -4.80 8.47 2.34
N LYS A 25 -5.51 9.39 2.97
CA LYS A 25 -6.16 10.50 2.27
C LYS A 25 -5.18 11.66 2.18
N ALA A 26 -4.94 12.17 0.98
CA ALA A 26 -4.10 13.33 0.75
C ALA A 26 -4.76 14.58 1.36
N ASN A 27 -4.17 15.11 2.43
CA ASN A 27 -4.56 16.36 3.08
C ASN A 27 -3.29 17.15 3.43
N PRO A 28 -3.14 18.40 2.96
CA PRO A 28 -1.96 19.21 3.25
C PRO A 28 -1.90 19.73 4.70
N LYS A 29 -2.99 19.65 5.47
CA LYS A 29 -3.10 20.17 6.83
C LYS A 29 -2.72 19.13 7.88
N GLU A 30 -3.00 17.85 7.62
CA GLU A 30 -2.82 16.78 8.58
C GLU A 30 -2.71 15.41 7.90
N PHE A 31 -2.23 14.43 8.64
CA PHE A 31 -2.17 13.05 8.20
C PHE A 31 -3.51 12.34 8.48
N GLU A 32 -4.17 11.87 7.42
CA GLU A 32 -5.45 11.15 7.51
C GLU A 32 -5.27 9.68 7.04
N LEU A 33 -5.15 8.74 7.98
CA LEU A 33 -5.14 7.30 7.68
C LEU A 33 -6.58 6.80 7.43
N ILE A 34 -6.82 6.23 6.26
CA ILE A 34 -8.10 5.60 5.90
C ILE A 34 -8.10 4.14 6.35
N ASP A 35 -7.05 3.39 6.02
CA ASP A 35 -6.96 1.96 6.31
C ASP A 35 -5.50 1.50 6.42
N ARG A 36 -5.26 0.38 7.09
CA ARG A 36 -3.94 -0.25 7.22
C ARG A 36 -4.03 -1.76 7.19
N ARG A 37 -3.03 -2.40 6.57
CA ARG A 37 -2.93 -3.86 6.52
C ARG A 37 -1.48 -4.32 6.55
N LYS A 38 -1.19 -5.28 7.43
CA LYS A 38 0.05 -6.05 7.38
C LYS A 38 0.01 -6.99 6.18
N VAL A 39 0.98 -6.84 5.27
CA VAL A 39 1.09 -7.64 4.04
C VAL A 39 2.28 -8.58 4.05
N SER A 40 3.28 -8.33 4.91
CA SER A 40 4.48 -9.14 5.07
C SER A 40 5.02 -9.02 6.49
N GLU A 41 5.48 -10.14 7.06
CA GLU A 41 6.27 -10.15 8.29
C GLU A 41 7.77 -9.90 8.04
N ASP A 42 8.23 -10.14 6.80
CA ASP A 42 9.57 -9.80 6.33
C ASP A 42 9.63 -8.33 5.84
N GLU A 43 10.83 -7.76 5.78
CA GLU A 43 11.05 -6.42 5.25
C GLU A 43 10.69 -6.32 3.74
N THR A 44 10.09 -5.19 3.35
CA THR A 44 9.65 -4.93 1.97
C THR A 44 10.26 -3.65 1.41
N TRP A 45 11.24 -3.78 0.51
CA TRP A 45 11.93 -2.64 -0.11
C TRP A 45 11.57 -2.39 -1.57
N ALA A 46 10.76 -3.26 -2.17
CA ALA A 46 10.34 -3.12 -3.55
C ALA A 46 9.28 -2.03 -3.71
N HIS A 47 9.26 -1.41 -4.89
CA HIS A 47 8.18 -0.50 -5.25
C HIS A 47 6.88 -1.28 -5.44
N LEU A 48 5.77 -0.73 -4.96
CA LEU A 48 4.41 -1.22 -5.19
C LEU A 48 4.16 -1.33 -6.69
N ALA A 49 3.49 -2.39 -7.15
CA ALA A 49 2.90 -2.41 -8.49
C ALA A 49 1.37 -2.52 -8.39
N ILE A 50 0.67 -1.71 -9.18
CA ILE A 50 -0.80 -1.65 -9.18
C ILE A 50 -1.28 -1.77 -10.63
N THR A 51 -2.11 -2.77 -10.92
CA THR A 51 -2.70 -2.97 -12.25
C THR A 51 -3.96 -3.81 -12.16
N GLY A 52 -4.96 -3.56 -13.01
CA GLY A 52 -6.15 -4.40 -13.12
C GLY A 52 -6.97 -4.55 -11.83
N GLY A 53 -6.90 -3.57 -10.90
CA GLY A 53 -7.52 -3.68 -9.59
C GLY A 53 -6.79 -4.64 -8.64
N GLN A 54 -5.52 -4.92 -8.89
CA GLN A 54 -4.67 -5.73 -8.02
C GLN A 54 -3.46 -4.93 -7.56
N ILE A 55 -2.97 -5.27 -6.37
CA ILE A 55 -1.73 -4.75 -5.80
C ILE A 55 -0.75 -5.90 -5.64
N PHE A 56 0.47 -5.71 -6.11
CA PHE A 56 1.55 -6.67 -5.99
C PHE A 56 2.62 -6.13 -5.06
N VAL A 57 2.99 -6.93 -4.06
CA VAL A 57 4.02 -6.63 -3.06
C VAL A 57 5.11 -7.68 -3.17
N ARG A 58 6.31 -7.27 -3.55
CA ARG A 58 7.48 -8.14 -3.57
C ARG A 58 8.16 -8.09 -2.20
N GLU A 59 8.06 -9.20 -1.50
CA GLU A 59 8.72 -9.44 -0.21
C GLU A 59 10.13 -9.98 -0.42
N LEU A 60 10.85 -10.32 0.64
CA LEU A 60 12.16 -10.95 0.49
C LEU A 60 12.04 -12.33 -0.19
N LYS A 61 11.10 -13.16 0.28
CA LYS A 61 10.97 -14.58 -0.12
C LYS A 61 9.70 -14.91 -0.91
N ALA A 62 8.76 -13.97 -1.03
CA ALA A 62 7.48 -14.19 -1.70
C ALA A 62 7.06 -13.01 -2.60
N LEU A 63 6.00 -13.22 -3.36
CA LEU A 63 5.26 -12.19 -4.08
C LEU A 63 3.79 -12.31 -3.66
N THR A 64 3.27 -11.29 -2.98
CA THR A 64 1.88 -11.24 -2.54
C THR A 64 1.06 -10.43 -3.55
N ALA A 65 -0.07 -11.00 -3.98
CA ALA A 65 -1.03 -10.34 -4.86
C ALA A 65 -2.35 -10.15 -4.10
N LEU A 66 -2.81 -8.90 -4.01
CA LEU A 66 -4.04 -8.51 -3.33
C LEU A 66 -5.06 -8.04 -4.36
N GLU A 67 -6.31 -8.48 -4.23
CA GLU A 67 -7.43 -7.93 -5.01
C GLU A 67 -7.98 -6.68 -4.32
N TRP A 68 -8.10 -5.59 -5.08
CA TRP A 68 -8.76 -4.37 -4.66
C TRP A 68 -10.24 -4.42 -5.02
N LYS A 69 -11.06 -4.94 -4.10
CA LYS A 69 -12.51 -4.96 -4.27
C LYS A 69 -13.11 -3.64 -3.84
N LEU A 70 -13.89 -3.03 -4.73
CA LEU A 70 -14.80 -1.97 -4.35
C LEU A 70 -15.88 -2.59 -3.47
N VAL A 71 -15.90 -2.20 -2.19
CA VAL A 71 -17.03 -2.52 -1.32
C VAL A 71 -18.04 -1.40 -1.55
N GLU A 72 -19.13 -1.70 -2.25
CA GLU A 72 -20.29 -0.81 -2.27
C GLU A 72 -20.87 -0.78 -0.85
N LYS A 73 -21.09 0.42 -0.31
CA LYS A 73 -21.68 0.65 1.01
C LYS A 73 -23.20 0.60 0.93
#